data_AF-A0A7V3U7D1-F1
#
_entry.id   AF-A0A7V3U7D1-F1
#
_cell.length_a   1.000
_cell.length_b   1.000
_cell.length_c   1.000
_cell.angle_alpha   90.00
_cell.angle_beta   90.00
_cell.angle_gamma   90.00
#
_symmetry.space_group_name_H-M   'P 1'
#
loop_
_entity.id
_entity.type
_entity.pdbx_description
1 polymer ?
#
loop_
_entity_poly.entity_id
_entity_poly.type
_entity_poly.pdbx_seq_one_letter_code
_entity_poly.pdbx_strand_id
1 'polypeptide(L)'
;MTEKELIKNLRQLRKVRPSKDWVITTKQDILGETQTPRLFPFFNPAFAALLLLLIFLGTLEIAKDALPGSPLYPLKKTAQTVSLFFLPPQEKAKASLILAEKRLEELEKISKENLTQNLPPAFKEYTQTKGEAKKEIAKVLPQAKDPEKKEFISKIGQIHEKEKQVFATLQISPKELSETKTQDKELVLTLLKTEKIEDEALLKEIEELCQNENYSLALEKIVIYLSQNQNLDKTNP
;
A
#
# COMPACT_ATOMS: atom_id res chain seq x y z
N MET A 1 -45.41 -55.17 -45.14
CA MET A 1 -45.33 -55.37 -43.68
C MET A 1 -46.61 -56.05 -43.25
N THR A 2 -46.52 -57.23 -42.63
CA THR A 2 -47.69 -57.97 -42.17
C THR A 2 -48.06 -57.60 -40.73
N GLU A 3 -49.34 -57.69 -40.36
CA GLU A 3 -49.84 -57.34 -39.02
C GLU A 3 -49.08 -58.08 -37.90
N LYS A 4 -48.71 -59.34 -38.17
CA LYS A 4 -47.91 -60.16 -37.25
C LYS A 4 -46.49 -59.60 -37.04
N GLU A 5 -45.86 -59.04 -38.07
CA GLU A 5 -44.56 -58.39 -37.96
C GLU A 5 -44.65 -57.07 -37.18
N LEU A 6 -45.72 -56.30 -37.40
CA LEU A 6 -45.97 -55.05 -36.67
C LEU A 6 -46.13 -55.30 -35.16
N ILE A 7 -46.96 -56.28 -34.78
CA ILE A 7 -47.19 -56.66 -33.38
C ILE A 7 -45.89 -57.15 -32.72
N LYS A 8 -45.07 -57.92 -33.46
CA LYS A 8 -43.77 -58.40 -32.98
C LYS A 8 -42.80 -57.23 -32.73
N ASN A 9 -42.73 -56.27 -33.65
CA ASN A 9 -41.87 -55.09 -33.53
C ASN A 9 -42.31 -54.17 -32.38
N LEU A 10 -43.62 -53.95 -32.20
CA LEU A 10 -44.15 -53.17 -31.08
C LEU A 10 -43.82 -53.82 -29.72
N ARG A 11 -43.86 -55.15 -29.62
CA ARG A 11 -43.45 -55.86 -28.38
C ARG A 11 -41.96 -55.71 -28.07
N GLN A 12 -41.10 -55.55 -29.08
CA GLN A 12 -39.67 -55.32 -28.87
C GLN A 12 -39.40 -53.91 -28.30
N LEU A 13 -40.18 -52.91 -28.72
CA LEU A 13 -40.06 -51.53 -28.21
C LEU A 13 -40.33 -51.43 -26.70
N ARG A 14 -41.14 -52.34 -26.12
CA ARG A 14 -41.36 -52.39 -24.66
C ARG A 14 -40.09 -52.65 -23.86
N LYS A 15 -39.04 -53.19 -24.47
CA LYS A 15 -37.74 -53.43 -23.83
C LYS A 15 -36.81 -52.21 -23.87
N VAL A 16 -37.11 -51.23 -24.72
CA VAL A 16 -36.32 -50.01 -24.86
C VAL A 16 -36.68 -49.09 -23.70
N ARG A 17 -35.73 -48.88 -22.79
CA ARG A 17 -35.90 -47.87 -21.75
C ARG A 17 -35.73 -46.49 -22.38
N PRO A 18 -36.64 -45.54 -22.13
CA PRO A 18 -36.44 -44.17 -22.58
C PRO A 18 -35.16 -43.62 -21.95
N SER A 19 -34.48 -42.73 -22.68
CA SER A 19 -33.32 -42.03 -22.14
C SER A 19 -33.76 -41.20 -20.93
N LYS A 20 -32.86 -41.06 -19.94
CA LYS A 20 -33.15 -40.28 -18.73
C LYS A 20 -33.57 -38.86 -19.08
N ASP A 21 -32.92 -38.27 -20.08
CA ASP A 21 -33.18 -36.90 -20.52
C ASP A 21 -34.61 -36.74 -21.04
N TRP A 22 -35.10 -37.69 -21.85
CA TRP A 22 -36.47 -37.65 -22.36
C TRP A 22 -37.52 -37.80 -21.24
N VAL A 23 -37.25 -38.66 -20.24
CA VAL A 23 -38.14 -38.82 -19.09
C VAL A 23 -38.21 -37.55 -18.26
N ILE A 24 -37.07 -36.87 -18.07
CA ILE A 24 -36.98 -35.63 -17.29
C ILE A 24 -37.70 -34.49 -18.02
N THR A 25 -37.45 -34.29 -19.32
CA THR A 25 -38.13 -33.23 -20.10
C THR A 25 -39.63 -33.46 -20.18
N THR A 26 -40.06 -34.70 -20.45
CA THR A 26 -41.49 -35.02 -20.49
C THR A 26 -42.16 -34.80 -19.13
N LYS A 27 -41.47 -35.12 -18.03
CA LYS A 27 -41.96 -34.84 -16.68
C LYS A 27 -42.07 -33.34 -16.42
N GLN A 28 -41.11 -32.54 -16.89
CA GLN A 28 -41.13 -31.08 -16.77
C GLN A 28 -42.27 -30.47 -17.58
N ASP A 29 -42.50 -30.94 -18.81
CA ASP A 29 -43.56 -30.45 -19.71
C ASP A 29 -44.96 -30.80 -19.19
N ILE A 30 -45.14 -32.01 -18.66
CA ILE A 30 -46.44 -32.48 -18.16
C ILE A 30 -46.79 -31.87 -16.80
N LEU A 31 -45.81 -31.79 -15.88
CA LEU A 31 -46.06 -31.32 -14.52
C LEU A 31 -45.85 -29.80 -14.37
N GLY A 32 -45.33 -29.12 -15.39
CA GLY A 32 -44.98 -27.69 -15.33
C GLY A 32 -43.87 -27.36 -14.33
N GLU A 33 -43.24 -28.37 -13.71
CA GLU A 33 -42.18 -28.18 -12.73
C GLU A 33 -40.86 -27.90 -13.46
N THR A 34 -40.56 -26.62 -13.66
CA THR A 34 -39.22 -26.17 -14.04
C THR A 34 -38.26 -26.31 -12.85
N GLN A 35 -37.89 -27.55 -12.52
CA GLN A 35 -36.75 -27.81 -11.64
C GLN A 35 -35.47 -27.49 -12.41
N THR A 36 -35.19 -26.19 -12.57
CA THR A 36 -33.84 -25.76 -12.88
C THR A 36 -32.96 -26.24 -11.74
N PRO A 37 -31.89 -27.03 -11.99
CA PRO A 37 -30.95 -27.38 -10.95
C PRO A 37 -30.28 -26.09 -10.49
N ARG A 38 -30.81 -25.46 -9.43
CA ARG A 38 -30.12 -24.39 -8.72
C ARG A 38 -28.87 -25.00 -8.12
N LEU A 39 -27.72 -24.75 -8.74
CA LEU A 39 -26.41 -25.17 -8.23
C LEU A 39 -26.18 -24.73 -6.77
N PHE A 40 -26.91 -23.71 -6.29
CA PHE A 40 -26.95 -23.27 -4.89
C PHE A 40 -28.38 -22.88 -4.48
N PRO A 41 -29.20 -23.80 -3.90
CA PRO A 41 -30.61 -23.53 -3.59
C PRO A 41 -30.84 -22.46 -2.49
N PHE A 42 -29.76 -22.01 -1.82
CA PHE A 42 -29.79 -21.01 -0.75
C PHE A 42 -29.33 -19.61 -1.20
N PHE A 43 -28.81 -19.45 -2.42
CA PHE A 43 -28.39 -18.15 -2.94
C PHE A 43 -29.59 -17.40 -3.53
N ASN A 44 -30.32 -16.68 -2.68
CA ASN A 44 -31.25 -15.67 -3.19
C ASN A 44 -30.41 -14.50 -3.75
N PRO A 45 -30.57 -14.11 -5.03
CA PRO A 45 -29.76 -13.06 -5.66
C PRO A 45 -29.86 -11.71 -4.93
N ALA A 46 -30.92 -11.49 -4.15
CA ALA A 46 -31.04 -10.33 -3.26
C ALA A 46 -29.90 -10.24 -2.22
N PHE A 47 -29.33 -11.36 -1.79
CA PHE A 47 -28.19 -11.41 -0.87
C PHE A 47 -26.84 -11.52 -1.58
N ALA A 48 -26.80 -11.66 -2.91
CA ALA A 48 -25.53 -11.75 -3.64
C ALA A 48 -24.73 -10.45 -3.48
N ALA A 49 -25.39 -9.29 -3.57
CA ALA A 49 -24.75 -7.99 -3.32
C ALA A 49 -24.26 -7.86 -1.87
N LEU A 50 -25.05 -8.31 -0.88
CA LEU A 50 -24.68 -8.26 0.53
C LEU A 50 -23.50 -9.20 0.84
N LEU A 51 -23.48 -10.39 0.25
CA LEU A 51 -22.39 -11.34 0.38
C LEU A 51 -21.12 -10.81 -0.29
N LEU A 52 -21.23 -10.23 -1.49
CA LEU A 52 -20.10 -9.57 -2.15
C LEU A 52 -19.56 -8.41 -1.31
N LEU A 53 -20.45 -7.62 -0.68
CA LEU A 53 -20.05 -6.57 0.26
C LEU A 53 -19.34 -7.14 1.49
N LEU A 54 -19.84 -8.23 2.08
CA LEU A 54 -19.20 -8.89 3.22
C LEU A 54 -17.84 -9.50 2.87
N ILE A 55 -17.73 -10.13 1.70
CA ILE A 55 -16.46 -10.65 1.18
C ILE A 55 -15.48 -9.49 0.97
N PHE A 56 -15.95 -8.38 0.38
CA PHE A 56 -15.14 -7.18 0.17
C PHE A 56 -14.69 -6.54 1.49
N LEU A 57 -15.56 -6.46 2.50
CA LEU A 57 -15.21 -5.97 3.83
C LEU A 57 -14.21 -6.91 4.53
N GLY A 58 -14.37 -8.22 4.39
CA GLY A 58 -13.46 -9.21 4.95
C GLY A 58 -12.05 -9.16 4.33
N THR A 59 -11.93 -8.90 3.03
CA THR A 59 -10.62 -8.80 2.37
C THR A 59 -9.86 -7.53 2.74
N LEU A 60 -10.54 -6.45 3.16
CA LEU A 60 -9.89 -5.25 3.65
C LEU A 60 -9.08 -5.50 4.93
N GLU A 61 -9.56 -6.36 5.83
CA GLU A 61 -8.84 -6.68 7.07
C GLU A 61 -7.54 -7.44 6.76
N ILE A 62 -7.61 -8.42 5.87
CA ILE A 62 -6.45 -9.21 5.42
C ILE A 62 -5.45 -8.32 4.65
N ALA A 63 -5.96 -7.34 3.88
CA ALA A 63 -5.11 -6.42 3.15
C ALA A 63 -4.28 -5.50 4.06
N LYS A 64 -4.67 -5.27 5.32
CA LYS A 64 -3.87 -4.41 6.24
C LYS A 64 -2.46 -4.94 6.45
N ASP A 65 -2.31 -6.26 6.52
CA ASP A 65 -1.03 -6.95 6.72
C ASP A 65 -0.29 -7.25 5.40
N ALA A 66 -0.89 -6.90 4.26
CA ALA A 66 -0.27 -7.09 2.96
C ALA A 66 1.04 -6.30 2.86
N LEU A 67 2.12 -7.01 2.51
CA LEU A 67 3.44 -6.46 2.25
C LEU A 67 3.60 -6.07 0.77
N PRO A 68 4.46 -5.08 0.44
CA PRO A 68 4.79 -4.76 -0.94
C PRO A 68 5.12 -6.00 -1.77
N GLY A 69 4.55 -6.12 -2.96
CA GLY A 69 4.69 -7.30 -3.84
C GLY A 69 3.69 -8.43 -3.58
N SER A 70 2.89 -8.37 -2.51
CA SER A 70 1.82 -9.35 -2.28
C SER A 70 0.55 -9.04 -3.10
N PRO A 71 -0.31 -10.06 -3.39
CA PRO A 71 -1.50 -9.87 -4.23
C PRO A 71 -2.52 -8.85 -3.72
N LEU A 72 -2.64 -8.70 -2.39
CA LEU A 72 -3.59 -7.78 -1.75
C LEU A 72 -2.99 -6.39 -1.47
N TYR A 73 -1.71 -6.18 -1.76
CA TYR A 73 -1.04 -4.90 -1.53
C TYR A 73 -1.64 -3.71 -2.32
N PRO A 74 -2.04 -3.86 -3.60
CA PRO A 74 -2.68 -2.77 -4.33
C PRO A 74 -3.95 -2.23 -3.64
N LEU A 75 -4.71 -3.12 -2.98
CA LEU A 75 -5.90 -2.74 -2.23
C LEU A 75 -5.54 -1.89 -0.99
N LYS A 76 -4.54 -2.33 -0.22
CA LYS A 76 -3.99 -1.58 0.93
C LYS A 76 -3.51 -0.19 0.51
N LYS A 77 -2.72 -0.12 -0.58
CA LYS A 77 -2.19 1.13 -1.12
C LYS A 77 -3.33 2.08 -1.50
N THR A 78 -4.31 1.59 -2.23
CA THR A 78 -5.46 2.40 -2.68
C THR A 78 -6.23 2.98 -1.49
N ALA A 79 -6.53 2.17 -0.47
CA ALA A 79 -7.22 2.64 0.73
C ALA A 79 -6.45 3.76 1.45
N GLN A 80 -5.12 3.64 1.54
CA GLN A 80 -4.25 4.65 2.15
C GLN A 80 -4.15 5.93 1.31
N THR A 81 -4.00 5.81 -0.01
CA THR A 81 -3.94 6.97 -0.92
C THR A 81 -5.24 7.76 -0.92
N VAL A 82 -6.39 7.08 -0.95
CA VAL A 82 -7.71 7.72 -0.85
C VAL A 82 -7.83 8.45 0.49
N SER A 83 -7.43 7.83 1.59
CA SER A 83 -7.43 8.49 2.91
C SER A 83 -6.57 9.76 2.91
N LEU A 84 -5.39 9.75 2.32
CA LEU A 84 -4.51 10.93 2.23
C LEU A 84 -5.09 12.07 1.37
N PHE A 85 -5.87 11.74 0.35
CA PHE A 85 -6.45 12.73 -0.56
C PHE A 85 -7.45 13.67 0.12
N PHE A 86 -8.20 13.17 1.12
CA PHE A 86 -9.21 13.96 1.83
C PHE A 86 -8.67 14.72 3.05
N LEU A 87 -7.39 14.58 3.38
CA LEU A 87 -6.79 15.28 4.52
C LEU A 87 -6.42 16.73 4.17
N PRO A 88 -6.55 17.67 5.13
CA PRO A 88 -5.99 19.01 5.01
C PRO A 88 -4.47 18.98 4.78
N PRO A 89 -3.86 20.02 4.18
CA PRO A 89 -2.43 20.02 3.82
C PRO A 89 -1.47 19.66 4.97
N GLN A 90 -1.67 20.23 6.16
CA GLN A 90 -0.83 19.96 7.33
C GLN A 90 -0.95 18.51 7.81
N GLU A 91 -2.18 17.99 7.90
CA GLU A 91 -2.43 16.60 8.31
C GLU A 91 -1.92 15.61 7.27
N LYS A 92 -2.06 15.95 5.98
CA LYS A 92 -1.52 15.16 4.88
C LYS A 92 0.00 15.05 4.93
N ALA A 93 0.71 16.14 5.26
CA ALA A 93 2.17 16.11 5.45
C ALA A 93 2.59 15.25 6.66
N LYS A 94 1.82 15.26 7.76
CA LYS A 94 2.06 14.37 8.90
C LYS A 94 1.78 12.91 8.53
N ALA A 95 0.67 12.65 7.85
CA ALA A 95 0.26 11.31 7.46
C ALA A 95 1.20 10.71 6.39
N SER A 96 1.75 11.51 5.48
CA SER A 96 2.74 11.05 4.51
C SER A 96 4.07 10.67 5.17
N LEU A 97 4.51 11.38 6.21
CA LEU A 97 5.65 10.95 7.05
C LEU A 97 5.39 9.62 7.75
N ILE A 98 4.23 9.48 8.39
CA ILE A 98 3.84 8.23 9.07
C ILE A 98 3.79 7.08 8.06
N LEU A 99 3.29 7.33 6.85
CA LEU A 99 3.27 6.32 5.79
C LEU A 99 4.70 5.94 5.35
N ALA A 100 5.62 6.90 5.23
CA ALA A 100 7.01 6.63 4.88
C ALA A 100 7.71 5.79 5.96
N GLU A 101 7.48 6.10 7.23
CA GLU A 101 7.95 5.28 8.36
C GLU A 101 7.37 3.86 8.30
N LYS A 102 6.07 3.73 8.04
CA LYS A 102 5.43 2.41 7.89
C LYS A 102 6.01 1.61 6.72
N ARG A 103 6.36 2.24 5.60
CA ARG A 103 7.04 1.54 4.48
C ARG A 103 8.44 1.09 4.86
N LEU A 104 9.15 1.86 5.69
CA LEU A 104 10.44 1.44 6.23
C LEU A 104 10.30 0.23 7.16
N GLU A 105 9.26 0.18 7.99
CA GLU A 105 8.94 -0.98 8.83
C GLU A 105 8.58 -2.22 8.01
N GLU A 106 7.81 -2.05 6.93
CA GLU A 106 7.49 -3.14 6.01
C GLU A 106 8.77 -3.68 5.36
N LEU A 107 9.70 -2.80 4.97
CA LEU A 107 10.99 -3.19 4.44
C LEU A 107 11.85 -3.93 5.49
N GLU A 108 11.88 -3.44 6.72
CA GLU A 108 12.55 -4.10 7.84
C GLU A 108 11.96 -5.49 8.12
N LYS A 109 10.63 -5.61 8.12
CA LYS A 109 9.93 -6.89 8.30
C LYS A 109 10.26 -7.88 7.20
N ILE A 110 10.23 -7.43 5.95
CA ILE A 110 10.60 -8.24 4.77
C ILE A 110 12.04 -8.74 4.89
N SER A 111 12.96 -7.89 5.35
CA SER A 111 14.36 -8.24 5.62
C SER A 111 14.47 -9.35 6.66
N LYS A 112 13.84 -9.16 7.84
CA LYS A 112 13.85 -10.12 8.94
C LYS A 112 13.22 -11.46 8.58
N GLU A 113 12.16 -11.44 7.76
CA GLU A 113 11.44 -12.64 7.32
C GLU A 113 12.06 -13.30 6.06
N ASN A 114 13.18 -12.78 5.56
CA ASN A 114 13.87 -13.28 4.35
C ASN A 114 12.98 -13.35 3.10
N LEU A 115 12.01 -12.44 2.98
CA LEU A 115 11.08 -12.37 1.84
C LEU A 115 11.73 -11.65 0.65
N THR A 116 12.80 -12.24 0.10
CA THR A 116 13.67 -11.59 -0.91
C THR A 116 12.93 -11.15 -2.17
N GLN A 117 11.87 -11.86 -2.57
CA GLN A 117 11.01 -11.49 -3.71
C GLN A 117 10.25 -10.16 -3.47
N ASN A 118 10.01 -9.82 -2.20
CA ASN A 118 9.30 -8.61 -1.79
C ASN A 118 10.24 -7.43 -1.54
N LEU A 119 11.56 -7.64 -1.46
CA LEU A 119 12.54 -6.57 -1.23
C LEU A 119 12.51 -5.50 -2.34
N PRO A 120 12.65 -5.82 -3.65
CA PRO A 120 12.62 -4.80 -4.69
C PRO A 120 11.34 -3.95 -4.71
N PRO A 121 10.12 -4.52 -4.66
CA PRO A 121 8.91 -3.70 -4.60
C PRO A 121 8.81 -2.91 -3.28
N ALA A 122 9.26 -3.44 -2.14
CA ALA A 122 9.26 -2.70 -0.88
C ALA A 122 10.20 -1.50 -0.90
N PHE A 123 11.39 -1.67 -1.47
CA PHE A 123 12.32 -0.56 -1.68
C PHE A 123 11.70 0.54 -2.53
N LYS A 124 11.09 0.18 -3.67
CA LYS A 124 10.43 1.14 -4.55
C LYS A 124 9.29 1.89 -3.85
N GLU A 125 8.47 1.18 -3.08
CA GLU A 125 7.36 1.80 -2.34
C GLU A 125 7.87 2.73 -1.22
N TYR A 126 8.95 2.35 -0.54
CA TYR A 126 9.59 3.21 0.46
C TYR A 126 10.18 4.48 -0.17
N THR A 127 10.97 4.37 -1.24
CA THR A 127 11.59 5.54 -1.89
C THR A 127 10.56 6.51 -2.44
N GLN A 128 9.50 5.98 -3.08
CA GLN A 128 8.40 6.79 -3.59
C GLN A 128 7.68 7.52 -2.44
N THR A 129 7.29 6.78 -1.38
CA THR A 129 6.56 7.37 -0.24
C THR A 129 7.42 8.39 0.50
N LYS A 130 8.72 8.13 0.68
CA LYS A 130 9.68 9.06 1.27
C LYS A 130 9.78 10.36 0.45
N GLY A 131 9.87 10.26 -0.88
CA GLY A 131 9.89 11.41 -1.77
C GLY A 131 8.60 12.23 -1.70
N GLU A 132 7.45 11.57 -1.69
CA GLU A 132 6.14 12.22 -1.54
C GLU A 132 6.01 12.92 -0.17
N ALA A 133 6.48 12.28 0.91
CA ALA A 133 6.49 12.89 2.24
C ALA A 133 7.34 14.16 2.28
N LYS A 134 8.57 14.11 1.75
CA LYS A 134 9.46 15.29 1.64
C LYS A 134 8.79 16.44 0.90
N LYS A 135 8.12 16.14 -0.22
CA LYS A 135 7.39 17.14 -1.02
C LYS A 135 6.22 17.75 -0.27
N GLU A 136 5.40 16.95 0.42
CA GLU A 136 4.27 17.49 1.19
C GLU A 136 4.74 18.33 2.37
N ILE A 137 5.83 17.94 3.05
CA ILE A 137 6.42 18.74 4.13
C ILE A 137 6.95 20.07 3.59
N ALA A 138 7.71 20.06 2.49
CA ALA A 138 8.28 21.28 1.90
C ALA A 138 7.22 22.34 1.57
N LYS A 139 6.00 21.92 1.21
CA LYS A 139 4.87 22.82 0.95
C LYS A 139 4.31 23.48 2.22
N VAL A 140 4.25 22.75 3.33
CA VAL A 140 3.59 23.22 4.57
C VAL A 140 4.54 23.83 5.58
N LEU A 141 5.82 23.45 5.55
CA LEU A 141 6.83 23.89 6.52
C LEU A 141 6.95 25.43 6.65
N PRO A 142 6.87 26.23 5.56
CA PRO A 142 6.90 27.69 5.67
C PRO A 142 5.73 28.30 6.45
N GLN A 143 4.60 27.60 6.49
CA GLN A 143 3.35 28.07 7.10
C GLN A 143 3.05 27.38 8.44
N ALA A 144 3.82 26.34 8.79
CA ALA A 144 3.67 25.59 10.02
C ALA A 144 4.06 26.45 11.22
N LYS A 145 3.42 26.21 12.37
CA LYS A 145 3.83 26.84 13.64
C LYS A 145 5.12 26.18 14.15
N ASP A 146 5.91 26.88 14.94
CA ASP A 146 7.17 26.33 15.49
C ASP A 146 7.03 24.95 16.17
N PRO A 147 5.99 24.64 16.99
CA PRO A 147 5.83 23.28 17.51
C PRO A 147 5.62 22.22 16.42
N GLU A 148 4.94 22.56 15.33
CA GLU A 148 4.71 21.65 14.20
C GLU A 148 5.98 21.47 13.36
N LYS A 149 6.75 22.54 13.12
CA LYS A 149 8.07 22.46 12.47
C LYS A 149 9.01 21.55 13.24
N LYS A 150 9.09 21.73 14.57
CA LYS A 150 9.85 20.86 15.48
C LYS A 150 9.40 19.40 15.36
N GLU A 151 8.09 19.15 15.32
CA GLU A 151 7.56 17.79 15.13
C GLU A 151 8.01 17.17 13.79
N PHE A 152 7.92 17.92 12.68
CA PHE A 152 8.35 17.44 11.36
C PHE A 152 9.85 17.11 11.35
N ILE A 153 10.70 18.03 11.83
CA ILE A 153 12.15 17.85 11.89
C ILE A 153 12.52 16.62 12.73
N SER A 154 11.90 16.49 13.91
CA SER A 154 12.14 15.34 14.80
C SER A 154 11.77 14.01 14.14
N LYS A 155 10.60 13.93 13.49
CA LYS A 155 10.16 12.71 12.79
C LYS A 155 11.04 12.37 11.59
N ILE A 156 11.46 13.37 10.80
CA ILE A 156 12.40 13.15 9.70
C ILE A 156 13.72 12.56 10.23
N GLY A 157 14.23 13.09 11.35
CA GLY A 157 15.44 12.57 11.99
C GLY A 157 15.29 11.12 12.47
N GLN A 158 14.15 10.78 13.09
CA GLN A 158 13.87 9.40 13.51
C GLN A 158 13.79 8.42 12.35
N ILE A 159 13.12 8.81 11.25
CA ILE A 159 13.05 7.99 10.03
C ILE A 159 14.44 7.78 9.45
N HIS A 160 15.27 8.83 9.41
CA HIS A 160 16.64 8.74 8.89
C HIS A 160 17.52 7.81 9.73
N GLU A 161 17.41 7.88 11.05
CA GLU A 161 18.14 6.97 11.94
C GLU A 161 17.70 5.52 11.77
N LYS A 162 16.39 5.27 11.72
CA LYS A 162 15.84 3.94 11.45
C LYS A 162 16.25 3.42 10.08
N GLU A 163 16.31 4.29 9.08
CA GLU A 163 16.72 3.94 7.72
C GLU A 163 18.16 3.44 7.69
N LYS A 164 19.08 4.11 8.40
CA LYS A 164 20.47 3.64 8.56
C LYS A 164 20.53 2.23 9.14
N GLN A 165 19.75 1.95 10.18
CA GLN A 165 19.72 0.64 10.84
C GLN A 165 19.19 -0.45 9.91
N VAL A 166 18.10 -0.18 9.19
CA VAL A 166 17.51 -1.12 8.23
C VAL A 166 18.46 -1.39 7.06
N PHE A 167 19.11 -0.36 6.52
CA PHE A 167 20.04 -0.53 5.38
C PHE A 167 21.34 -1.20 5.78
N ALA A 168 21.85 -0.94 6.99
CA ALA A 168 22.97 -1.68 7.54
C ALA A 168 22.66 -3.18 7.66
N THR A 169 21.45 -3.52 8.11
CA THR A 169 20.98 -4.91 8.18
C THR A 169 20.91 -5.57 6.81
N LEU A 170 20.47 -4.82 5.80
CA LEU A 170 20.36 -5.29 4.43
C LEU A 170 21.69 -5.30 3.66
N GLN A 171 22.78 -4.79 4.24
CA GLN A 171 24.07 -4.58 3.57
C GLN A 171 23.94 -3.72 2.28
N ILE A 172 22.96 -2.82 2.25
CA ILE A 172 22.71 -1.93 1.11
C ILE A 172 23.32 -0.57 1.42
N SER A 173 24.08 -0.03 0.45
CA SER A 173 24.64 1.31 0.58
C SER A 173 23.56 2.37 0.33
N PRO A 174 23.39 3.37 1.22
CA PRO A 174 22.40 4.45 1.06
C PRO A 174 22.55 5.26 -0.25
N LYS A 175 23.72 5.18 -0.87
CA LYS A 175 24.11 5.96 -2.05
C LYS A 175 23.45 5.52 -3.36
N GLU A 176 22.94 4.29 -3.44
CA GLU A 176 22.23 3.79 -4.64
C GLU A 176 20.75 4.19 -4.69
N LEU A 177 20.25 4.85 -3.63
CA LEU A 177 18.83 5.12 -3.43
C LEU A 177 18.37 6.54 -3.84
N SER A 178 19.24 7.32 -4.49
CA SER A 178 19.05 8.76 -4.72
C SER A 178 18.18 9.10 -5.94
N GLU A 179 17.02 8.47 -6.12
CA GLU A 179 16.05 8.89 -7.15
C GLU A 179 15.30 10.19 -6.76
N THR A 180 15.48 10.70 -5.54
CA THR A 180 14.76 11.88 -5.02
C THR A 180 15.59 13.17 -4.94
N LYS A 181 16.57 13.38 -5.82
CA LYS A 181 17.42 14.60 -5.82
C LYS A 181 16.59 15.89 -5.80
N THR A 182 15.48 15.93 -6.54
CA THR A 182 14.62 17.12 -6.65
C THR A 182 13.85 17.41 -5.36
N GLN A 183 13.29 16.38 -4.72
CA GLN A 183 12.53 16.51 -3.48
C GLN A 183 13.46 16.84 -2.31
N ASP A 184 14.67 16.29 -2.31
CA ASP A 184 15.70 16.59 -1.32
C ASP A 184 16.13 18.05 -1.43
N LYS A 185 16.40 18.52 -2.65
CA LYS A 185 16.69 19.93 -2.92
C LYS A 185 15.59 20.86 -2.42
N GLU A 186 14.33 20.55 -2.75
CA GLU A 186 13.18 21.38 -2.34
C GLU A 186 13.10 21.50 -0.81
N LEU A 187 13.21 20.38 -0.10
CA LEU A 187 13.13 20.37 1.36
C LEU A 187 14.35 21.05 2.02
N VAL A 188 15.56 20.83 1.51
CA VAL A 188 16.79 21.50 1.99
C VAL A 188 16.66 23.02 1.88
N LEU A 189 16.27 23.51 0.70
CA LEU A 189 16.13 24.94 0.46
C LEU A 189 15.02 25.55 1.33
N THR A 190 13.95 24.80 1.59
CA THR A 190 12.89 25.26 2.49
C THR A 190 13.39 25.33 3.93
N LEU A 191 14.07 24.28 4.42
CA LEU A 191 14.63 24.23 5.77
C LEU A 191 15.62 25.35 6.04
N LEU A 192 16.54 25.62 5.11
CA LEU A 192 17.51 26.73 5.23
C LEU A 192 16.86 28.12 5.26
N LYS A 193 15.65 28.27 4.69
CA LYS A 193 14.90 29.52 4.74
C LYS A 193 14.06 29.65 6.01
N THR A 194 13.55 28.53 6.53
CA THR A 194 12.64 28.52 7.68
C THR A 194 13.35 28.42 9.02
N GLU A 195 14.49 27.75 9.07
CA GLU A 195 15.24 27.46 10.28
C GLU A 195 16.60 28.14 10.24
N LYS A 196 17.02 28.68 11.38
CA LYS A 196 18.31 29.34 11.53
C LYS A 196 19.36 28.33 11.99
N ILE A 197 20.42 28.17 11.20
CA ILE A 197 21.60 27.39 11.57
C ILE A 197 22.66 28.38 12.06
N GLU A 198 23.07 28.27 13.32
CA GLU A 198 24.02 29.21 13.95
C GLU A 198 25.47 28.79 13.77
N ASP A 199 25.70 27.52 13.45
CA ASP A 199 27.03 26.98 13.18
C ASP A 199 27.50 27.37 11.77
N GLU A 200 28.37 28.38 11.68
CA GLU A 200 28.94 28.89 10.42
C GLU A 200 29.78 27.84 9.67
N ALA A 201 30.44 26.91 10.38
CA ALA A 201 31.24 25.87 9.76
C ALA A 201 30.34 24.83 9.10
N LEU A 202 29.27 24.43 9.79
CA LEU A 202 28.25 23.53 9.26
C LEU A 202 27.52 24.15 8.07
N LEU A 203 27.19 25.46 8.14
CA LEU A 203 26.52 26.16 7.05
C LEU A 203 27.36 26.15 5.77
N LYS A 204 28.67 26.42 5.86
CA LYS A 204 29.59 26.33 4.72
C LYS A 204 29.64 24.93 4.13
N GLU A 205 29.67 23.90 4.97
CA GLU A 205 29.68 22.50 4.51
C GLU A 205 28.36 22.13 3.80
N ILE A 206 27.22 22.60 4.31
CA ILE A 206 25.91 22.42 3.67
C ILE A 206 25.86 23.14 2.31
N GLU A 207 26.38 24.37 2.24
CA GLU A 207 26.46 25.13 0.99
C GLU A 207 27.32 24.42 -0.06
N GLU A 208 28.49 23.91 0.33
CA GLU A 208 29.35 23.12 -0.55
C GLU A 208 28.65 21.84 -1.04
N LEU A 209 27.94 21.13 -0.16
CA LEU A 209 27.14 19.97 -0.55
C LEU A 209 26.01 20.35 -1.52
N CYS A 210 25.38 21.51 -1.34
CA CYS A 210 24.35 22.02 -2.25
C CYS A 210 24.92 22.40 -3.63
N GLN A 211 26.13 22.97 -3.67
CA GLN A 211 26.85 23.29 -4.91
C GLN A 211 27.25 22.04 -5.68
N ASN A 212 27.64 20.98 -4.96
CA ASN A 212 27.96 19.67 -5.52
C ASN A 212 26.73 18.79 -5.82
N GLU A 213 25.52 19.38 -5.80
CA GLU A 213 24.23 18.71 -6.00
C GLU A 213 23.95 17.51 -5.06
N ASN A 214 24.63 17.48 -3.92
CA ASN A 214 24.54 16.41 -2.94
C ASN A 214 23.51 16.73 -1.85
N TYR A 215 22.27 16.96 -2.29
CA TYR A 215 21.16 17.40 -1.42
C TYR A 215 20.76 16.36 -0.37
N SER A 216 20.98 15.07 -0.61
CA SER A 216 20.67 14.02 0.36
C SER A 216 21.56 14.14 1.61
N LEU A 217 22.89 14.31 1.42
CA LEU A 217 23.82 14.52 2.52
C LEU A 217 23.62 15.89 3.20
N ALA A 218 23.29 16.92 2.42
CA ALA A 218 22.96 18.23 2.97
C ALA A 218 21.72 18.14 3.90
N LEU A 219 20.66 17.46 3.45
CA LEU A 219 19.46 17.24 4.25
C LEU A 219 19.76 16.47 5.54
N GLU A 220 20.56 15.42 5.45
CA GLU A 220 21.00 14.64 6.60
C GLU A 220 21.67 15.54 7.65
N LYS A 221 22.66 16.35 7.25
CA LYS A 221 23.37 17.25 8.17
C LYS A 221 22.43 18.27 8.82
N ILE A 222 21.55 18.88 8.04
CA ILE A 222 20.55 19.83 8.54
C ILE A 222 19.66 19.17 9.59
N VAL A 223 19.08 18.01 9.27
CA VAL A 223 18.14 17.31 10.15
C VAL A 223 18.83 16.85 11.44
N ILE A 224 20.06 16.33 11.36
CA ILE A 224 20.83 15.94 12.54
C ILE A 224 21.07 17.15 13.45
N TYR A 225 21.56 18.26 12.90
CA TYR A 225 21.80 19.48 13.67
C TYR A 225 20.51 20.01 14.33
N LEU A 226 19.43 20.16 13.56
CA LEU A 226 18.18 20.69 14.07
C LEU A 226 17.52 19.76 15.10
N SER A 227 17.60 18.44 14.91
CA SER A 227 17.05 17.47 15.88
C SER A 227 17.83 17.43 17.20
N GLN A 228 19.16 17.60 17.16
CA GLN A 228 19.99 17.69 18.36
C GLN A 228 19.72 18.96 19.16
N ASN A 229 19.65 20.12 18.49
CA ASN A 229 19.34 21.39 19.15
C ASN A 229 17.92 21.43 19.72
N GLN A 230 16.96 20.70 19.14
CA GLN A 230 15.60 20.62 19.66
C GLN A 230 15.46 19.72 20.91
N ASN A 231 16.36 18.74 21.10
CA ASN A 231 16.36 17.91 22.30
C ASN A 231 16.94 18.63 23.52
N LEU A 232 17.83 19.61 23.32
CA LEU A 232 18.39 20.43 24.39
C LEU A 232 17.34 21.35 25.05
N ASP A 233 16.35 21.80 24.28
CA ASP A 233 15.24 22.65 24.73
C ASP A 233 14.23 21.88 25.63
N LYS A 234 14.25 20.54 25.61
CA LYS A 234 13.42 19.67 26.47
C LYS A 234 14.08 19.29 27.80
N THR A 235 15.37 19.60 27.97
CA THR A 235 16.16 19.20 29.14
C THR A 235 16.40 20.33 30.15
N ASN A 236 15.84 21.52 29.92
CA ASN A 236 15.89 22.60 30.89
C ASN A 236 14.51 22.72 31.59
N PRO A 237 14.39 22.37 32.88
CA PRO A 237 13.14 22.40 33.64
C PRO A 237 12.62 23.82 33.90
#